data_AF-A0A4Z0QJ71-F1
#
_entry.id   AF-A0A4Z0QJ71-F1
#
_cell.length_a   1.000
_cell.length_b   1.000
_cell.length_c   1.000
_cell.angle_alpha   90.00
_cell.angle_beta   90.00
_cell.angle_gamma   90.00
#
_symmetry.space_group_name_H-M   'P 1'
#
loop_
_entity.id
_entity.type
_entity.pdbx_description
1 polymer ?
#
loop_
_entity_poly.entity_id
_entity_poly.type
_entity_poly.pdbx_seq_one_letter_code
_entity_poly.pdbx_strand_id
1 'polypeptide(L)'
;MKETKRVLLLHSLLPLVVSLIIYVLFRSRSTIVNKLLFHFLANKPPVLRLTYCRWIVYNLPGALWLYSFLSFSALHTRRWLSVLPLLLALGIEVLQYLHITDGRFDWLDVAFYTGAWLAFMAVRYLWQPAVTALAGPRPKASLGYKFAYGLFAAIVLLSDVWFK
;
A
#
# COMPACT_ATOMS: atom_id res chain seq x y z
N MET A 1 13.68 19.37 9.15
CA MET A 1 13.16 18.06 9.65
C MET A 1 11.64 17.96 9.73
N LYS A 2 10.89 19.00 10.17
CA LYS A 2 9.40 18.96 10.22
C LYS A 2 8.76 18.89 8.82
N GLU A 3 9.31 19.61 7.86
CA GLU A 3 8.77 19.70 6.50
C GLU A 3 8.88 18.40 5.70
N THR A 4 10.05 17.76 5.73
CA THR A 4 10.27 16.42 5.13
C THR A 4 9.30 15.38 5.66
N LYS A 5 9.02 15.40 6.97
CA LYS A 5 8.05 14.48 7.58
C LYS A 5 6.63 14.75 7.06
N ARG A 6 6.23 16.02 6.91
CA ARG A 6 4.93 16.38 6.33
C ARG A 6 4.80 15.88 4.89
N VAL A 7 5.83 16.09 4.08
CA VAL A 7 5.84 15.61 2.68
C VAL A 7 5.71 14.10 2.62
N LEU A 8 6.54 13.36 3.35
CA LEU A 8 6.45 11.89 3.39
C LEU A 8 5.08 11.41 3.91
N LEU A 9 4.48 12.10 4.88
CA LEU A 9 3.12 11.80 5.33
C LEU A 9 2.08 12.04 4.24
N LEU A 10 2.20 13.11 3.46
CA LEU A 10 1.30 13.37 2.32
C LEU A 10 1.45 12.28 1.24
N HIS A 11 2.69 11.92 0.90
CA HIS A 11 2.99 10.81 -0.02
C HIS A 11 2.54 9.44 0.52
N SER A 12 2.32 9.33 1.83
CA SER A 12 1.73 8.13 2.43
C SER A 12 0.21 8.19 2.37
N LEU A 13 -0.41 9.28 2.83
CA LEU A 13 -1.86 9.35 3.02
C LEU A 13 -2.63 9.55 1.72
N LEU A 14 -2.15 10.39 0.79
CA LEU A 14 -2.89 10.70 -0.43
C LEU A 14 -3.10 9.45 -1.32
N PRO A 15 -2.06 8.65 -1.63
CA PRO A 15 -2.25 7.43 -2.45
C PRO A 15 -3.15 6.40 -1.75
N LEU A 16 -3.08 6.31 -0.42
CA LEU A 16 -3.92 5.43 0.37
C LEU A 16 -5.40 5.81 0.25
N VAL A 17 -5.71 7.10 0.37
CA VAL A 17 -7.08 7.63 0.22
C VAL A 17 -7.60 7.40 -1.19
N VAL A 18 -6.79 7.71 -2.21
CA VAL A 18 -7.17 7.47 -3.61
C VAL A 18 -7.44 5.97 -3.85
N SER A 19 -6.57 5.10 -3.36
CA SER A 19 -6.78 3.66 -3.44
C SER A 19 -8.08 3.23 -2.76
N LEU A 20 -8.38 3.77 -1.58
CA LEU A 20 -9.61 3.43 -0.85
C LEU A 20 -10.85 3.87 -1.63
N ILE A 21 -10.84 5.09 -2.19
CA ILE A 21 -11.93 5.59 -3.04
C ILE A 21 -12.16 4.64 -4.22
N ILE A 22 -11.09 4.23 -4.90
CA ILE A 22 -11.22 3.29 -6.03
C ILE A 22 -11.83 1.96 -5.57
N TYR A 23 -11.35 1.44 -4.43
CA TYR A 23 -11.79 0.17 -3.87
C TYR A 23 -13.28 0.17 -3.49
N VAL A 24 -13.75 1.25 -2.85
CA VAL A 24 -15.12 1.39 -2.35
C VAL A 24 -16.11 1.62 -3.48
N LEU A 25 -15.75 2.45 -4.45
CA LEU A 25 -16.66 2.84 -5.52
C LEU A 25 -16.70 1.84 -6.67
N PHE A 26 -15.59 1.17 -7.01
CA PHE A 26 -15.50 0.36 -8.24
C PHE A 26 -15.30 -1.13 -8.02
N ARG A 27 -14.85 -1.57 -6.84
CA ARG A 27 -14.63 -3.01 -6.54
C ARG A 27 -15.88 -3.65 -5.95
N SER A 28 -15.98 -4.97 -6.08
CA SER A 28 -17.09 -5.76 -5.52
C SER A 28 -17.27 -5.54 -4.01
N ARG A 29 -18.53 -5.59 -3.55
CA ARG A 29 -18.89 -5.54 -2.12
C ARG A 29 -18.41 -6.77 -1.33
N SER A 30 -18.03 -7.85 -2.01
CA SER A 30 -17.60 -9.10 -1.38
C SER A 30 -16.16 -9.08 -0.88
N THR A 31 -15.38 -8.05 -1.21
CA THR A 31 -14.00 -7.89 -0.74
C THR A 31 -13.96 -7.61 0.76
N ILE A 32 -12.92 -8.07 1.45
CA ILE A 32 -12.79 -7.91 2.92
C ILE A 32 -12.85 -6.44 3.32
N VAL A 33 -12.17 -5.56 2.57
CA VAL A 33 -12.17 -4.10 2.83
C VAL A 33 -13.59 -3.53 2.76
N ASN A 34 -14.36 -3.86 1.71
CA ASN A 34 -15.73 -3.38 1.57
C ASN A 34 -16.69 -4.03 2.59
N LYS A 35 -16.51 -5.32 2.91
CA LYS A 35 -17.28 -6.00 3.97
C LYS A 35 -17.07 -5.33 5.32
N LEU A 36 -15.82 -5.06 5.69
CA LEU A 36 -15.47 -4.40 6.94
C LEU A 36 -16.00 -2.97 6.97
N LEU A 37 -15.79 -2.20 5.91
CA LEU A 37 -16.23 -0.81 5.84
C LEU A 37 -17.77 -0.70 5.87
N PHE A 38 -18.47 -1.51 5.10
CA PHE A 38 -19.94 -1.51 5.04
C PHE A 38 -20.61 -2.12 6.28
N HIS A 39 -19.85 -2.76 7.17
CA HIS A 39 -20.35 -3.13 8.48
C HIS A 39 -20.65 -1.90 9.35
N PHE A 40 -19.87 -0.82 9.20
CA PHE A 40 -20.01 0.40 9.99
C PHE A 40 -20.82 1.51 9.30
N LEU A 41 -21.12 1.38 8.02
CA LEU A 41 -21.90 2.36 7.25
C LEU A 41 -23.38 1.97 7.20
N ALA A 42 -24.25 2.87 7.68
CA ALA A 42 -25.69 2.74 7.53
C ALA A 42 -26.12 2.71 6.05
N ASN A 43 -25.49 3.56 5.22
CA ASN A 43 -25.79 3.67 3.79
C ASN A 43 -24.62 3.16 2.95
N LYS A 44 -24.87 2.12 2.16
CA LYS A 44 -23.86 1.48 1.31
C LYS A 44 -23.75 2.27 -0.01
N PRO A 45 -22.56 2.79 -0.38
CA PRO A 45 -22.40 3.52 -1.62
C PRO A 45 -22.73 2.65 -2.85
N PRO A 46 -23.14 3.27 -3.97
CA PRO A 46 -23.34 2.55 -5.22
C PRO A 46 -22.01 2.03 -5.74
N VAL A 47 -22.04 0.83 -6.34
CA VAL A 47 -20.88 0.29 -7.06
C VAL A 47 -20.94 0.78 -8.50
N LEU A 48 -19.99 1.62 -8.88
CA LEU A 48 -19.81 2.14 -10.22
C LEU A 48 -19.06 1.11 -11.08
N ARG A 49 -19.46 0.93 -12.34
CA ARG A 49 -18.80 0.01 -13.26
C ARG A 49 -17.86 0.77 -14.20
N LEU A 50 -16.58 0.43 -14.14
CA LEU A 50 -15.57 0.86 -15.10
C LEU A 50 -15.37 -0.27 -16.12
N THR A 51 -15.91 -0.11 -17.33
CA THR A 51 -15.91 -1.17 -18.35
C THR A 51 -14.57 -1.27 -19.10
N TYR A 52 -13.93 -0.13 -19.40
CA TYR A 52 -12.79 -0.07 -20.33
C TYR A 52 -11.41 -0.11 -19.65
N CYS A 53 -11.30 0.40 -18.42
CA CYS A 53 -10.02 0.49 -17.71
C CYS A 53 -10.01 -0.40 -16.47
N ARG A 54 -10.10 -1.71 -16.67
CA ARG A 54 -10.16 -2.69 -15.56
C ARG A 54 -8.92 -2.61 -14.65
N TRP A 55 -7.76 -2.32 -15.22
CA TRP A 55 -6.49 -2.20 -14.48
C TRP A 55 -6.52 -1.10 -13.40
N ILE A 56 -7.34 -0.04 -13.60
CA ILE A 56 -7.54 1.01 -12.58
C ILE A 56 -8.20 0.43 -11.33
N VAL A 57 -9.08 -0.55 -11.50
CA VAL A 57 -9.88 -1.13 -10.41
C VAL A 57 -9.16 -2.30 -9.75
N TYR A 58 -8.42 -3.10 -10.52
CA TYR A 58 -7.84 -4.34 -10.01
C TYR A 58 -6.36 -4.22 -9.61
N ASN A 59 -5.54 -3.47 -10.36
CA ASN A 59 -4.08 -3.44 -10.16
C ASN A 59 -3.59 -2.14 -9.51
N LEU A 60 -4.08 -0.98 -9.99
CA LEU A 60 -3.67 0.32 -9.49
C LEU A 60 -3.86 0.51 -7.97
N PRO A 61 -4.95 0.05 -7.32
CA PRO A 61 -5.13 0.23 -5.88
C PRO A 61 -4.03 -0.44 -5.08
N GLY A 62 -3.62 -1.66 -5.48
CA GLY A 62 -2.52 -2.38 -4.84
C GLY A 62 -1.19 -1.61 -4.92
N ALA A 63 -0.86 -1.08 -6.11
CA ALA A 63 0.32 -0.23 -6.28
C ALA A 63 0.28 1.06 -5.46
N LEU A 64 -0.87 1.74 -5.38
CA LEU A 64 -1.03 2.95 -4.57
C LEU A 64 -0.89 2.64 -3.07
N TRP A 65 -1.42 1.52 -2.61
CA TRP A 65 -1.20 1.01 -1.25
C TRP A 65 0.27 0.73 -0.96
N LEU A 66 0.95 0.01 -1.87
CA LEU A 66 2.38 -0.28 -1.74
C LEU A 66 3.20 1.01 -1.66
N TYR A 67 2.97 1.96 -2.58
CA TYR A 67 3.66 3.24 -2.59
C TYR A 67 3.46 4.01 -1.28
N SER A 68 2.21 4.05 -0.80
CA SER A 68 1.85 4.66 0.48
C SER A 68 2.68 4.07 1.62
N PHE A 69 2.78 2.74 1.66
CA PHE A 69 3.49 2.04 2.71
C PHE A 69 5.01 2.18 2.64
N LEU A 70 5.59 2.22 1.44
CA LEU A 70 7.00 2.54 1.22
C LEU A 70 7.33 3.95 1.76
N SER A 71 6.47 4.92 1.47
CA SER A 71 6.58 6.31 1.94
C SER A 71 6.45 6.42 3.47
N PHE A 72 5.49 5.70 4.06
CA PHE A 72 5.32 5.64 5.50
C PHE A 72 6.52 4.98 6.18
N SER A 73 7.05 3.92 5.57
CA SER A 73 8.21 3.20 6.08
C SER A 73 9.46 4.08 6.13
N ALA A 74 9.63 4.96 5.15
CA ALA A 74 10.74 5.90 5.09
C ALA A 74 10.80 6.89 6.27
N LEU A 75 9.69 7.10 7.00
CA LEU A 75 9.63 8.02 8.13
C LEU A 75 10.52 7.58 9.31
N HIS A 76 10.60 6.29 9.62
CA HIS A 76 11.11 5.82 10.94
C HIS A 76 12.10 4.65 10.89
N THR A 77 12.25 3.94 9.77
CA THR A 77 12.97 2.66 9.78
C THR A 77 14.39 2.72 9.20
N ARG A 78 15.18 1.67 9.52
CA ARG A 78 16.47 1.38 8.87
C ARG A 78 16.24 1.16 7.37
N ARG A 79 17.22 1.52 6.52
CA ARG A 79 17.11 1.43 5.04
C ARG A 79 16.52 0.10 4.53
N TRP A 80 16.80 -1.03 5.19
CA TRP A 80 16.32 -2.34 4.75
C TRP A 80 14.82 -2.57 4.98
N LEU A 81 14.22 -2.00 6.03
CA LEU A 81 12.78 -2.12 6.32
C LEU A 81 11.92 -1.32 5.32
N SER A 82 12.51 -0.34 4.63
CA SER A 82 11.80 0.36 3.54
C SER A 82 11.56 -0.49 2.30
N VAL A 83 12.15 -1.69 2.20
CA VAL A 83 11.96 -2.62 1.07
C VAL A 83 10.97 -3.73 1.43
N LEU A 84 10.71 -3.95 2.72
CA LEU A 84 9.86 -5.02 3.19
C LEU A 84 8.42 -4.96 2.63
N PRO A 85 7.76 -3.79 2.45
CA PRO A 85 6.46 -3.74 1.79
C PRO A 85 6.47 -4.29 0.35
N LEU A 86 7.55 -4.04 -0.40
CA LEU A 86 7.71 -4.57 -1.76
C LEU A 86 7.88 -6.09 -1.72
N LEU A 87 8.71 -6.60 -0.81
CA LEU A 87 8.92 -8.04 -0.65
C LEU A 87 7.63 -8.76 -0.25
N LEU A 88 6.78 -8.14 0.57
CA LEU A 88 5.48 -8.70 0.93
C LEU A 88 4.53 -8.73 -0.27
N ALA A 89 4.42 -7.62 -1.02
CA ALA A 89 3.55 -7.55 -2.20
C ALA A 89 3.98 -8.56 -3.29
N LEU A 90 5.26 -8.57 -3.66
CA LEU A 90 5.77 -9.54 -4.64
C LEU A 90 5.78 -10.97 -4.10
N GLY A 91 6.02 -11.14 -2.80
CA GLY A 91 5.98 -12.45 -2.15
C GLY A 91 4.61 -13.10 -2.26
N ILE A 92 3.54 -12.32 -2.10
CA ILE A 92 2.18 -12.81 -2.31
C ILE A 92 1.94 -13.26 -3.74
N GLU A 93 2.36 -12.49 -4.75
CA GLU A 93 2.26 -12.90 -6.15
C GLU A 93 3.01 -14.23 -6.40
N VAL A 94 4.18 -14.42 -5.80
CA VAL A 94 4.92 -15.69 -5.87
C VAL A 94 4.14 -16.82 -5.20
N LEU A 95 3.52 -16.58 -4.04
CA LEU A 95 2.68 -17.58 -3.36
C LEU A 95 1.44 -17.94 -4.20
N GLN A 96 0.82 -16.97 -4.86
CA GLN A 96 -0.29 -17.19 -5.79
C GLN A 96 0.16 -18.00 -7.02
N TYR A 97 1.35 -17.71 -7.56
CA TYR A 97 1.94 -18.49 -8.66
C TYR A 97 2.19 -19.95 -8.26
N LEU A 98 2.61 -20.19 -7.03
CA LEU A 98 2.80 -21.53 -6.46
C LEU A 98 1.49 -22.18 -6.00
N HIS A 99 0.33 -21.54 -6.20
CA HIS A 99 -0.99 -22.02 -5.77
C HIS A 99 -1.09 -22.26 -4.25
N ILE A 100 -0.31 -21.53 -3.44
CA ILE A 100 -0.34 -21.60 -1.98
C ILE A 100 -1.48 -20.75 -1.42
N THR A 101 -1.82 -19.65 -2.08
CA THR A 101 -2.94 -18.77 -1.74
C THR A 101 -4.05 -18.89 -2.79
N ASP A 102 -5.28 -18.48 -2.44
CA ASP A 102 -6.46 -18.58 -3.32
C ASP A 102 -6.49 -17.52 -4.44
N GLY A 103 -5.49 -16.64 -4.49
CA GLY A 103 -5.35 -15.62 -5.53
C GLY A 103 -4.87 -16.19 -6.86
N ARG A 104 -4.89 -15.36 -7.91
CA ARG A 104 -4.28 -15.69 -9.20
C ARG A 104 -3.15 -14.72 -9.47
N PHE A 105 -1.99 -15.28 -9.76
CA PHE A 105 -0.83 -14.52 -10.19
C PHE A 105 -1.18 -13.64 -11.40
N ASP A 106 -0.91 -12.33 -11.27
CA ASP A 106 -1.13 -11.35 -12.34
C ASP A 106 0.19 -10.61 -12.64
N TRP A 107 0.69 -10.78 -13.87
CA TRP A 107 1.86 -10.05 -14.35
C TRP A 107 1.67 -8.53 -14.29
N LEU A 108 0.44 -8.07 -14.43
CA LEU A 108 0.13 -6.66 -14.33
C LEU A 108 0.29 -6.16 -12.90
N ASP A 109 -0.05 -6.96 -11.88
CA ASP A 109 0.22 -6.60 -10.48
C ASP A 109 1.72 -6.48 -10.21
N VAL A 110 2.52 -7.43 -10.69
CA VAL A 110 3.99 -7.34 -10.61
C VAL A 110 4.52 -6.05 -11.25
N ALA A 111 4.03 -5.70 -12.44
CA ALA A 111 4.43 -4.47 -13.15
C ALA A 111 4.03 -3.21 -12.37
N PHE A 112 2.82 -3.17 -11.83
CA PHE A 112 2.31 -2.06 -11.02
C PHE A 112 3.05 -1.91 -9.69
N TYR A 113 3.37 -3.01 -9.00
CA TYR A 113 4.18 -2.99 -7.78
C TYR A 113 5.61 -2.51 -8.05
N THR A 114 6.21 -2.99 -9.13
CA THR A 114 7.54 -2.54 -9.56
C THR A 114 7.51 -1.05 -9.91
N GLY A 115 6.49 -0.59 -10.64
CA GLY A 115 6.29 0.83 -10.96
C GLY A 115 6.11 1.70 -9.72
N ALA A 116 5.33 1.25 -8.73
CA ALA A 116 5.16 1.94 -7.45
C ALA A 116 6.49 2.07 -6.70
N TRP A 117 7.30 1.01 -6.67
CA TRP A 117 8.63 1.05 -6.06
C TRP A 117 9.57 2.02 -6.78
N LEU A 118 9.62 1.98 -8.12
CA LEU A 118 10.41 2.91 -8.92
C LEU A 118 9.99 4.37 -8.70
N ALA A 119 8.68 4.65 -8.66
CA ALA A 119 8.15 5.97 -8.36
C ALA A 119 8.55 6.44 -6.96
N PHE A 120 8.50 5.56 -5.96
CA PHE A 120 8.97 5.86 -4.61
C PHE A 120 10.47 6.18 -4.60
N MET A 121 11.29 5.37 -5.30
CA MET A 121 12.73 5.59 -5.40
C MET A 121 13.06 6.91 -6.12
N ALA A 122 12.34 7.25 -7.19
CA ALA A 122 12.50 8.51 -7.91
C ALA A 122 12.17 9.71 -7.02
N VAL A 123 11.02 9.69 -6.33
CA VAL A 123 10.65 10.75 -5.37
C VAL A 123 11.72 10.86 -4.28
N ARG A 124 12.16 9.73 -3.74
CA ARG A 124 13.20 9.71 -2.71
C ARG A 124 14.53 10.25 -3.21
N TYR A 125 14.92 9.97 -4.45
CA TYR A 125 16.14 10.48 -5.06
C TYR A 125 16.06 11.99 -5.32
N LEU A 126 14.96 12.47 -5.89
CA LEU A 126 14.73 13.89 -6.15
C LEU A 126 14.66 14.72 -4.85
N TRP A 127 14.11 14.14 -3.78
CA TRP A 127 14.02 14.78 -2.47
C TRP A 127 15.22 14.52 -1.54
N GLN A 128 16.18 13.70 -1.94
CA GLN A 128 17.33 13.33 -1.11
C GLN A 128 18.33 14.47 -0.81
N PRO A 129 18.67 15.39 -1.74
CA PRO A 129 19.69 16.42 -1.49
C PRO A 129 19.36 17.34 -0.29
N ALA A 130 18.08 17.66 -0.08
CA ALA A 130 17.63 18.51 1.03
C ALA A 130 17.52 17.77 2.38
N VAL A 131 17.53 16.43 2.38
CA VAL A 131 17.21 15.60 3.56
C VAL A 131 18.45 15.03 4.22
N THR A 132 19.47 14.63 3.45
CA THR A 132 20.75 14.16 4.00
C THR A 132 21.58 15.27 4.63
N ALA A 133 21.45 16.52 4.17
CA ALA A 133 22.11 17.68 4.77
C ALA A 133 21.53 18.08 6.16
N LEU A 134 20.37 17.54 6.54
CA LEU A 134 19.65 17.87 7.78
C LEU A 134 19.41 16.66 8.70
N ALA A 135 20.00 15.50 8.40
CA ALA A 135 19.70 14.24 9.08
C ALA A 135 20.50 14.09 10.39
N GLY A 136 19.95 14.60 11.49
CA GLY A 136 20.29 14.14 12.84
C GLY A 136 19.88 12.67 13.09
N PRO A 137 20.15 12.12 14.28
CA PRO A 137 19.81 10.73 14.61
C PRO A 137 18.32 10.43 14.38
N ARG A 138 18.03 9.34 13.67
CA ARG A 138 16.64 8.94 13.41
C ARG A 138 15.96 8.57 14.73
N PRO A 139 14.77 9.12 15.02
CA PRO A 139 14.07 8.81 16.26
C PRO A 139 13.72 7.31 16.30
N LYS A 140 13.77 6.72 17.51
CA LYS A 140 13.26 5.35 17.73
C LYS A 140 11.80 5.28 17.30
N ALA A 141 11.42 4.20 16.61
CA ALA A 141 10.05 3.99 16.18
C ALA A 141 9.10 4.00 17.38
N SER A 142 8.07 4.86 17.33
CA SER A 142 7.02 4.93 18.35
C SER A 142 6.20 3.64 18.37
N LEU A 143 5.49 3.38 19.47
CA LEU A 143 4.58 2.23 19.59
C LEU A 143 3.52 2.25 18.48
N GLY A 144 2.93 3.42 18.20
CA GLY A 144 1.95 3.59 17.13
C GLY A 144 2.50 3.26 15.74
N TYR A 145 3.77 3.59 15.46
CA TYR A 145 4.41 3.20 14.20
C TYR A 145 4.52 1.68 14.07
N LYS A 146 4.97 0.99 15.12
CA LYS A 146 5.09 -0.48 15.13
C LYS A 146 3.73 -1.14 14.95
N PHE A 147 2.70 -0.61 15.62
CA PHE A 147 1.34 -1.08 15.48
C PHE A 147 0.82 -0.93 14.05
N ALA A 148 0.97 0.25 13.43
CA ALA A 148 0.56 0.48 12.05
C ALA A 148 1.29 -0.47 11.06
N TYR A 149 2.57 -0.71 11.29
CA TYR A 149 3.36 -1.64 10.48
C TYR A 149 2.89 -3.10 10.63
N GLY A 150 2.65 -3.53 11.87
CA GLY A 150 2.13 -4.87 12.16
C GLY A 150 0.72 -5.08 11.59
N LEU A 151 -0.15 -4.08 11.73
CA LEU A 151 -1.49 -4.10 11.15
C LEU A 151 -1.45 -4.24 9.62
N PHE A 152 -0.53 -3.54 8.95
CA PHE A 152 -0.36 -3.69 7.50
C PHE A 152 0.10 -5.09 7.10
N ALA A 153 1.15 -5.61 7.75
CA ALA A 153 1.61 -6.96 7.47
C ALA A 153 0.47 -7.98 7.68
N ALA A 154 -0.33 -7.80 8.74
CA ALA A 154 -1.51 -8.61 8.98
C ALA A 154 -2.57 -8.45 7.89
N ILE A 155 -2.94 -7.23 7.48
CA ILE A 155 -3.94 -7.01 6.42
C ILE A 155 -3.50 -7.64 5.10
N VAL A 156 -2.22 -7.48 4.73
CA VAL A 156 -1.66 -8.01 3.48
C VAL A 156 -1.67 -9.55 3.49
N LEU A 157 -1.30 -10.17 4.61
CA LEU A 157 -1.38 -11.63 4.74
C LEU A 157 -2.83 -12.13 4.80
N LEU A 158 -3.71 -11.44 5.52
CA LEU A 158 -5.11 -11.83 5.71
C LEU A 158 -6.00 -11.50 4.51
N SER A 159 -5.60 -10.60 3.62
CA SER A 159 -6.42 -10.25 2.45
C SER A 159 -6.54 -11.40 1.46
N ASP A 160 -5.54 -12.28 1.44
CA ASP A 160 -5.45 -13.42 0.51
C ASP A 160 -5.67 -14.79 1.17
N VAL A 161 -5.69 -14.84 2.51
CA VAL A 161 -6.13 -16.04 3.24
C VAL A 161 -7.64 -15.96 3.39
N TRP A 162 -8.39 -16.65 2.52
CA TRP A 162 -9.80 -16.89 2.79
C TRP A 162 -9.94 -17.85 3.97
N PHE A 163 -10.63 -17.39 5.02
CA PHE A 163 -11.31 -18.33 5.91
C PHE A 163 -12.43 -18.97 5.07
N LYS A 164 -12.20 -20.20 4.59
CA LYS A 164 -13.27 -21.04 4.05
C LYS A 164 -14.32 -21.29 5.13
#